data_AF-A0A416MJK1-F1
#
_entry.id   AF-A0A416MJK1-F1
#
_cell.length_a   1.000
_cell.length_b   1.000
_cell.length_c   1.000
_cell.angle_alpha   90.00
_cell.angle_beta   90.00
_cell.angle_gamma   90.00
#
_symmetry.space_group_name_H-M   'P 1'
#
loop_
_entity.id
_entity.type
_entity.pdbx_description
1 polymer ?
#
loop_
_entity_poly.entity_id
_entity_poly.type
_entity_poly.pdbx_seq_one_letter_code
_entity_poly.pdbx_strand_id
1 'polypeptide(L)'
;MEKHLKKTLFLFISVSAWKLIYLAVTLAFYQLDWSTVSFQMLFQYLCGDNLTDPYIPAEHFWYIYVLIRIYLIFPVLKVCYDSSNRSILVFLMAILFFFSFFTVDFNAVVGLISRVFGIDSYSLDTLRGNLQPLNNCEYLFYFLIGPFLHEKLYEKKLSARTKKTILFSALFGCGLLILKRYLQVGVLSGEWVTISGDYERTATLLAAIGLFGLAIFPKSIPLRLRQLLSFISQRTMNIYVVHMFLAFWYSYSFPNPPAGALVHLLRSLIILVIAIVITEPFTYIPGLRIVLGVKPVHRINHNLHRDSK
;
A
#
# COMPACT_ATOMS: atom_id res chain seq x y z
N MET A 1 -2.31 -26.08 5.75
CA MET A 1 -2.35 -25.11 6.88
C MET A 1 -0.94 -24.70 7.32
N GLU A 2 -0.04 -25.64 7.60
CA GLU A 2 1.31 -25.38 8.12
C GLU A 2 2.15 -24.37 7.30
N LYS A 3 2.20 -24.51 5.96
CA LYS A 3 2.92 -23.57 5.07
C LYS A 3 2.39 -22.13 5.16
N HIS A 4 1.08 -21.97 5.37
CA HIS A 4 0.45 -20.67 5.50
C HIS A 4 0.81 -20.02 6.83
N LEU A 5 0.69 -20.76 7.94
CA LEU A 5 1.09 -20.29 9.27
C LEU A 5 2.56 -19.89 9.32
N LYS A 6 3.45 -20.71 8.73
CA LYS A 6 4.87 -20.39 8.59
C LYS A 6 5.10 -19.06 7.85
N LYS A 7 4.35 -18.80 6.77
CA LYS A 7 4.46 -17.56 6.00
C LYS A 7 3.96 -16.34 6.79
N THR A 8 2.86 -16.48 7.52
CA THR A 8 2.31 -15.40 8.36
C THR A 8 3.24 -15.07 9.52
N LEU A 9 3.75 -16.10 10.20
CA LEU A 9 4.75 -15.94 11.26
C LEU A 9 6.03 -15.30 10.74
N PHE A 10 6.48 -15.69 9.55
CA PHE A 10 7.64 -15.09 8.91
C PHE A 10 7.47 -13.59 8.63
N LEU A 11 6.29 -13.16 8.17
CA LEU A 11 5.98 -11.74 7.98
C LEU A 11 6.05 -10.98 9.30
N PHE A 12 5.52 -11.56 10.39
CA PHE A 12 5.60 -10.99 11.73
C PHE A 12 7.05 -10.84 12.20
N ILE A 13 7.84 -11.90 12.12
CA ILE A 13 9.27 -11.86 12.50
C ILE A 13 10.03 -10.81 11.67
N SER A 14 9.77 -10.76 10.37
CA SER A 14 10.42 -9.81 9.46
C SER A 14 10.11 -8.36 9.84
N VAL A 15 8.84 -8.03 10.12
CA VAL A 15 8.47 -6.66 10.50
C VAL A 15 9.02 -6.30 11.88
N SER A 16 9.02 -7.23 12.84
CA SER A 16 9.62 -7.01 14.15
C SER A 16 11.13 -6.76 14.04
N ALA A 17 11.84 -7.49 13.20
CA ALA A 17 13.27 -7.27 12.94
C ALA A 17 13.53 -5.88 12.33
N TRP A 18 12.73 -5.46 11.36
CA TRP A 18 12.84 -4.10 10.79
C TRP A 18 12.50 -3.01 11.80
N LYS A 19 11.51 -3.22 12.67
CA LYS A 19 11.19 -2.30 13.76
C LYS A 19 12.35 -2.18 14.76
N LEU A 20 13.03 -3.27 15.10
CA LEU A 20 14.23 -3.21 15.95
C LEU A 20 15.36 -2.40 15.30
N ILE A 21 15.60 -2.58 14.00
CA ILE A 21 16.57 -1.77 13.26
C ILE A 21 16.14 -0.31 13.26
N TYR A 22 14.86 -0.02 13.03
CA TYR A 22 14.32 1.34 13.06
C TYR A 22 14.50 2.00 14.42
N LEU A 23 14.18 1.28 15.49
CA LEU A 23 14.38 1.73 16.85
C LEU A 23 15.86 2.03 17.12
N ALA A 24 16.76 1.11 16.80
CA ALA A 24 18.20 1.26 17.02
C ALA A 24 18.77 2.49 16.29
N VAL A 25 18.41 2.65 15.02
CA VAL A 25 18.84 3.79 14.21
C VAL A 25 18.29 5.09 14.79
N THR A 26 17.01 5.11 15.14
CA THR A 26 16.35 6.30 15.68
C THR A 26 16.91 6.72 17.04
N LEU A 27 17.16 5.77 17.96
CA LEU A 27 17.82 6.03 19.23
C LEU A 27 19.22 6.62 19.03
N ALA A 28 20.00 6.07 18.09
CA ALA A 28 21.33 6.60 17.77
C ALA A 28 21.26 8.03 17.19
N PHE A 29 20.30 8.32 16.30
CA PHE A 29 20.09 9.65 15.73
C PHE A 29 19.70 10.70 16.78
N TYR A 30 18.80 10.34 17.70
CA TYR A 30 18.37 11.23 18.78
C TYR A 30 19.28 11.20 20.02
N GLN A 31 20.36 10.41 19.99
CA GLN A 31 21.28 10.21 21.11
C GLN A 31 20.58 9.76 22.40
N LEU A 32 19.57 8.91 22.25
CA LEU A 32 18.78 8.34 23.34
C LEU A 32 19.37 6.99 23.76
N ASP A 33 19.36 6.73 25.07
CA ASP A 33 19.83 5.45 25.63
C ASP A 33 18.75 4.37 25.54
N TRP A 34 19.16 3.14 25.28
CA TRP A 34 18.31 1.94 25.37
C TRP A 34 17.67 1.76 26.74
N SER A 35 18.27 2.29 27.80
CA SER A 35 17.69 2.29 29.15
C SER A 35 16.34 3.02 29.23
N THR A 36 16.03 3.91 28.28
CA THR A 36 14.73 4.58 28.16
C THR A 36 13.63 3.66 27.65
N VAL A 37 13.96 2.50 27.09
CA VAL A 37 13.01 1.56 26.49
C VAL A 37 12.78 0.37 27.43
N SER A 38 11.65 0.38 28.13
CA SER A 38 11.24 -0.76 28.96
C SER A 38 10.87 -1.98 28.11
N PHE A 39 10.92 -3.18 28.71
CA PHE A 39 10.48 -4.41 28.04
C PHE A 39 9.01 -4.34 27.57
N GLN A 40 8.12 -3.76 28.38
CA GLN A 40 6.72 -3.59 28.03
C GLN A 40 6.56 -2.71 26.79
N MET A 41 7.24 -1.57 26.76
CA MET A 41 7.24 -0.66 25.60
C MET A 41 7.80 -1.35 24.37
N LEU A 42 8.92 -2.07 24.51
CA LEU A 42 9.51 -2.84 23.42
C LEU A 42 8.55 -3.90 22.88
N PHE A 43 7.87 -4.64 23.76
CA PHE A 43 6.91 -5.65 23.37
C PHE A 43 5.72 -5.05 22.60
N GLN A 44 5.09 -4.00 23.14
CA GLN A 44 3.99 -3.29 22.48
C GLN A 44 4.43 -2.73 21.13
N TYR A 45 5.62 -2.12 21.09
CA TYR A 45 6.23 -1.63 19.87
C TYR A 45 6.36 -2.74 18.82
N LEU A 46 6.93 -3.90 19.16
CA LEU A 46 7.05 -5.03 18.22
C LEU A 46 5.70 -5.64 17.81
N CYS A 47 4.65 -5.45 18.60
CA CYS A 47 3.28 -5.91 18.31
C CYS A 47 2.46 -4.95 17.44
N GLY A 48 2.96 -3.75 17.14
CA GLY A 48 2.29 -2.82 16.23
C GLY A 48 2.31 -1.37 16.67
N ASP A 49 2.55 -1.10 17.94
CA ASP A 49 2.45 0.25 18.49
C ASP A 49 3.68 1.10 18.18
N ASN A 50 3.56 2.41 18.45
CA ASN A 50 4.67 3.33 18.54
C ASN A 50 5.28 3.29 19.94
N LEU A 51 6.52 3.75 20.10
CA LEU A 51 6.95 4.18 21.42
C LEU A 51 6.31 5.53 21.72
N THR A 52 5.83 5.70 22.94
CA THR A 52 5.12 6.91 23.38
C THR A 52 6.02 7.86 24.13
N ASP A 53 7.04 7.35 24.82
CA ASP A 53 7.97 8.13 25.63
C ASP A 53 9.33 7.39 25.70
N PRO A 54 10.34 7.77 24.89
CA PRO A 54 10.32 8.82 23.86
C PRO A 54 9.42 8.46 22.67
N TYR A 55 8.79 9.45 22.03
CA TYR A 55 7.96 9.19 20.85
C TYR A 55 8.82 8.78 19.65
N ILE A 56 8.73 7.50 19.26
CA ILE A 56 9.40 6.95 18.07
C ILE A 56 8.33 6.39 17.12
N PRO A 57 8.02 7.09 16.02
CA PRO A 57 6.95 6.74 15.09
C PRO A 57 7.28 5.48 14.29
N ALA A 58 6.44 4.45 14.41
CA ALA A 58 6.52 3.22 13.64
C ALA A 58 5.25 2.97 12.81
N GLU A 59 4.42 4.00 12.64
CA GLU A 59 3.16 3.92 11.90
C GLU A 59 3.41 3.42 10.49
N HIS A 60 4.52 3.79 9.86
CA HIS A 60 4.83 3.38 8.50
C HIS A 60 4.82 1.87 8.26
N PHE A 61 4.95 1.02 9.29
CA PHE A 61 4.80 -0.44 9.20
C PHE A 61 3.34 -0.93 9.19
N TRP A 62 2.35 -0.03 9.34
CA TRP A 62 0.91 -0.34 9.47
C TRP A 62 0.42 -1.29 8.37
N TYR A 63 0.91 -1.11 7.13
CA TYR A 63 0.48 -1.91 5.98
C TYR A 63 0.87 -3.39 6.13
N ILE A 64 2.02 -3.71 6.74
CA ILE A 64 2.42 -5.09 6.99
C ILE A 64 1.54 -5.74 8.05
N TYR A 65 1.14 -4.99 9.09
CA TYR A 65 0.18 -5.49 10.07
C TYR A 65 -1.20 -5.75 9.47
N VAL A 66 -1.66 -4.89 8.56
CA VAL A 66 -2.87 -5.14 7.76
C VAL A 66 -2.72 -6.41 6.93
N LEU A 67 -1.59 -6.60 6.27
CA LEU A 67 -1.33 -7.80 5.47
C LEU A 67 -1.33 -9.07 6.35
N ILE A 68 -0.72 -9.02 7.54
CA ILE A 68 -0.75 -10.12 8.52
C ILE A 68 -2.19 -10.45 8.91
N ARG A 69 -3.02 -9.45 9.22
CA ARG A 69 -4.46 -9.65 9.54
C ARG A 69 -5.21 -10.35 8.42
N ILE A 70 -5.02 -9.90 7.17
CA ILE A 70 -5.62 -10.53 6.00
C ILE A 70 -5.13 -11.98 5.86
N TYR A 71 -3.84 -12.21 6.09
CA TYR A 71 -3.27 -13.56 6.02
C TYR A 71 -3.88 -14.47 7.08
N LEU A 72 -4.08 -14.02 8.32
CA LEU A 72 -4.71 -14.83 9.36
C LEU A 72 -6.10 -15.38 8.95
N ILE A 73 -6.90 -14.60 8.22
CA ILE A 73 -8.22 -15.02 7.73
C ILE A 73 -8.18 -15.63 6.31
N PHE A 74 -7.04 -15.57 5.62
CA PHE A 74 -6.90 -16.00 4.23
C PHE A 74 -7.35 -17.45 3.99
N PRO A 75 -7.13 -18.44 4.88
CA PRO A 75 -7.64 -19.80 4.66
C PRO A 75 -9.16 -19.83 4.47
N VAL A 76 -9.91 -19.03 5.24
CA VAL A 76 -11.37 -18.93 5.12
C VAL A 76 -11.75 -18.25 3.81
N LEU A 77 -11.10 -17.12 3.49
CA LEU A 77 -11.33 -16.41 2.23
C LEU A 77 -11.07 -17.31 1.01
N LYS A 78 -10.02 -18.14 1.08
CA LYS A 78 -9.67 -19.08 0.02
C LYS A 78 -10.75 -20.15 -0.16
N VAL A 79 -11.27 -20.74 0.92
CA VAL A 79 -12.37 -21.71 0.83
C VAL A 79 -13.59 -21.09 0.15
N CYS A 80 -13.95 -19.86 0.51
CA CYS A 80 -15.06 -19.16 -0.13
C CYS A 80 -14.79 -18.85 -1.61
N TYR A 81 -13.53 -18.57 -1.97
CA TYR A 81 -13.13 -18.26 -3.35
C TYR A 81 -13.13 -19.49 -4.26
N ASP A 82 -12.64 -20.62 -3.74
CA ASP A 82 -12.55 -21.89 -4.46
C ASP A 82 -13.93 -22.60 -4.55
N SER A 83 -14.92 -22.12 -3.80
CA SER A 83 -16.30 -22.63 -3.88
C SER A 83 -16.95 -22.37 -5.24
N SER A 84 -17.85 -23.26 -5.67
CA SER A 84 -18.61 -23.10 -6.92
C SER A 84 -19.50 -21.86 -6.91
N ASN A 85 -19.98 -21.46 -5.73
CA ASN A 85 -20.79 -20.26 -5.55
C ASN A 85 -20.06 -19.21 -4.71
N ARG A 86 -19.43 -18.25 -5.39
CA ARG A 86 -18.69 -17.14 -4.77
C ARG A 86 -19.60 -16.02 -4.24
N SER A 87 -20.91 -16.21 -4.14
CA SER A 87 -21.87 -15.19 -3.70
C SER A 87 -21.55 -14.61 -2.31
N ILE A 88 -21.08 -15.45 -1.39
CA ILE A 88 -20.68 -15.02 -0.04
C ILE A 88 -19.54 -14.01 -0.12
N LEU A 89 -18.54 -14.22 -0.99
CA LEU A 89 -17.45 -13.25 -1.18
C LEU A 89 -17.94 -11.98 -1.83
N VAL A 90 -18.84 -12.07 -2.82
CA VAL A 90 -19.41 -10.89 -3.47
C VAL A 90 -20.22 -10.07 -2.47
N PHE A 91 -21.00 -10.72 -1.61
CA PHE A 91 -21.75 -10.09 -0.54
C PHE A 91 -20.82 -9.41 0.48
N LEU A 92 -19.76 -10.10 0.93
CA LEU A 92 -18.73 -9.52 1.78
C LEU A 92 -18.10 -8.28 1.12
N MET A 93 -17.70 -8.39 -0.15
CA MET A 93 -17.14 -7.27 -0.90
C MET A 93 -18.12 -6.09 -1.00
N ALA A 94 -19.42 -6.34 -1.16
CA ALA A 94 -20.42 -5.27 -1.18
C ALA A 94 -20.51 -4.54 0.17
N ILE A 95 -20.48 -5.27 1.29
CA ILE A 95 -20.46 -4.69 2.64
C ILE A 95 -19.18 -3.86 2.84
N LEU A 96 -18.02 -4.43 2.53
CA LEU A 96 -16.74 -3.72 2.63
C LEU A 96 -16.75 -2.47 1.74
N PHE A 97 -17.30 -2.57 0.52
CA PHE A 97 -17.38 -1.43 -0.38
C PHE A 97 -18.24 -0.31 0.20
N PHE A 98 -19.39 -0.67 0.76
CA PHE A 98 -20.32 0.28 1.35
C PHE A 98 -19.67 1.06 2.50
N PHE A 99 -19.10 0.37 3.48
CA PHE A 99 -18.52 1.01 4.67
C PHE A 99 -17.17 1.70 4.43
N SER A 100 -16.40 1.26 3.44
CA SER A 100 -15.09 1.86 3.14
C SER A 100 -15.18 3.00 2.14
N PHE A 101 -15.87 2.80 1.02
CA PHE A 101 -15.83 3.75 -0.09
C PHE A 101 -17.10 4.58 -0.20
N PHE A 102 -18.28 3.92 -0.18
CA PHE A 102 -19.54 4.61 -0.40
C PHE A 102 -19.82 5.66 0.68
N THR A 103 -19.68 5.32 1.96
CA THR A 103 -19.92 6.28 3.07
C THR A 103 -18.98 7.48 2.99
N VAL A 104 -17.70 7.27 2.64
CA VAL A 104 -16.70 8.35 2.55
C VAL A 104 -16.99 9.29 1.39
N ASP A 105 -17.33 8.75 0.22
CA ASP A 105 -17.66 9.56 -0.94
C ASP A 105 -19.03 10.23 -0.79
N PHE A 106 -20.00 9.57 -0.16
CA PHE A 106 -21.30 10.15 0.21
C PHE A 106 -21.12 11.38 1.09
N ASN A 107 -20.35 11.26 2.19
CA ASN A 107 -20.07 12.38 3.09
C ASN A 107 -19.35 13.52 2.36
N ALA A 108 -18.44 13.21 1.44
CA ALA A 108 -17.76 14.22 0.64
C ALA A 108 -18.71 14.97 -0.31
N VAL A 109 -19.64 14.26 -0.97
CA VAL A 109 -20.63 14.86 -1.87
C VAL A 109 -21.64 15.70 -1.09
N VAL A 110 -22.20 15.17 0.00
CA VAL A 110 -23.16 15.91 0.84
C VAL A 110 -22.49 17.14 1.46
N GLY A 111 -21.26 17.03 1.94
CA GLY A 111 -20.49 18.16 2.44
C GLY A 111 -20.24 19.24 1.37
N LEU A 112 -20.04 18.85 0.10
CA LEU A 112 -19.94 19.80 -1.00
C LEU A 112 -21.28 20.49 -1.31
N ILE A 113 -22.38 19.73 -1.36
CA ILE A 113 -23.72 20.28 -1.59
C ILE A 113 -24.09 21.26 -0.47
N SER A 114 -23.90 20.87 0.79
CA SER A 114 -24.13 21.73 1.96
C SER A 114 -23.37 23.05 1.84
N ARG A 115 -22.09 23.01 1.46
CA ARG A 115 -21.26 24.21 1.25
C ARG A 115 -21.77 25.10 0.11
N VAL A 116 -22.22 24.52 -0.99
CA VAL A 116 -22.67 25.27 -2.19
C VAL A 116 -24.06 25.89 -1.98
N PHE A 117 -24.98 25.16 -1.36
CA PHE A 117 -26.38 25.55 -1.24
C PHE A 117 -26.75 26.11 0.14
N GLY A 118 -25.84 26.07 1.12
CA GLY A 118 -26.09 26.56 2.48
C GLY A 118 -27.10 25.73 3.26
N ILE A 119 -27.25 24.44 2.93
CA ILE A 119 -28.16 23.52 3.61
C ILE A 119 -27.42 22.69 4.66
N ASP A 120 -28.14 22.17 5.66
CA ASP A 120 -27.56 21.29 6.68
C ASP A 120 -26.95 20.03 6.05
N SER A 121 -25.78 19.63 6.54
CA SER A 121 -25.09 18.42 6.08
C SER A 121 -25.48 17.21 6.92
N TYR A 122 -25.73 16.09 6.26
CA TYR A 122 -25.85 14.78 6.90
C TYR A 122 -24.57 13.97 6.69
N SER A 123 -24.20 13.15 7.67
CA SER A 123 -23.03 12.26 7.59
C SER A 123 -23.41 10.83 7.98
N LEU A 124 -22.78 9.87 7.30
CA LEU A 124 -22.85 8.44 7.62
C LEU A 124 -21.75 8.01 8.61
N ASP A 125 -20.99 8.93 9.21
CA ASP A 125 -19.88 8.59 10.12
C ASP A 125 -20.34 7.80 11.35
N THR A 126 -21.47 8.16 11.95
CA THR A 126 -22.03 7.42 13.10
C THR A 126 -22.46 6.00 12.71
N LEU A 127 -23.05 5.85 11.52
CA LEU A 127 -23.42 4.53 11.00
C LEU A 127 -22.18 3.69 10.73
N ARG A 128 -21.15 4.29 10.13
CA ARG A 128 -19.86 3.65 9.87
C ARG A 128 -19.17 3.23 11.16
N GLY A 129 -19.03 4.14 12.14
CA GLY A 129 -18.33 3.86 13.40
C GLY A 129 -18.97 2.76 14.25
N ASN A 130 -20.29 2.57 14.14
CA ASN A 130 -21.02 1.57 14.92
C ASN A 130 -21.23 0.23 14.20
N LEU A 131 -21.38 0.24 12.87
CA LEU A 131 -21.77 -0.95 12.11
C LEU A 131 -20.68 -1.49 11.17
N GLN A 132 -19.56 -0.79 11.00
CA GLN A 132 -18.46 -1.29 10.18
C GLN A 132 -17.94 -2.63 10.74
N PRO A 133 -17.93 -3.71 9.94
CA PRO A 133 -17.69 -5.06 10.48
C PRO A 133 -16.22 -5.31 10.86
N LEU A 134 -15.28 -4.59 10.24
CA LEU A 134 -13.85 -4.78 10.43
C LEU A 134 -13.11 -3.43 10.42
N ASN A 135 -12.10 -3.28 11.25
CA ASN A 135 -11.17 -2.17 11.11
C ASN A 135 -10.36 -2.33 9.82
N ASN A 136 -10.18 -1.23 9.09
CA ASN A 136 -9.46 -1.15 7.82
C ASN A 136 -10.04 -2.06 6.70
N CYS A 137 -11.38 -2.05 6.57
CA CYS A 137 -12.16 -2.81 5.58
C CYS A 137 -11.66 -2.61 4.13
N GLU A 138 -11.15 -1.43 3.81
CA GLU A 138 -10.72 -1.00 2.49
C GLU A 138 -9.58 -1.88 1.98
N TYR A 139 -8.61 -2.22 2.83
CA TYR A 139 -7.50 -3.06 2.42
C TYR A 139 -7.91 -4.51 2.18
N LEU A 140 -8.87 -5.02 2.95
CA LEU A 140 -9.46 -6.33 2.67
C LEU A 140 -10.20 -6.31 1.32
N PHE A 141 -10.91 -5.23 1.00
CA PHE A 141 -11.54 -5.06 -0.31
C PHE A 141 -10.50 -5.05 -1.44
N TYR A 142 -9.42 -4.27 -1.32
CA TYR A 142 -8.31 -4.26 -2.29
C TYR A 142 -7.70 -5.65 -2.47
N PHE A 143 -7.54 -6.42 -1.40
CA PHE A 143 -7.05 -7.79 -1.47
C PHE A 143 -8.03 -8.71 -2.20
N LEU A 144 -9.32 -8.64 -1.89
CA LEU A 144 -10.36 -9.51 -2.46
C LEU A 144 -10.63 -9.23 -3.94
N ILE A 145 -10.60 -7.98 -4.38
CA ILE A 145 -10.88 -7.63 -5.78
C ILE A 145 -9.77 -8.10 -6.74
N GLY A 146 -8.53 -8.24 -6.25
CA GLY A 146 -7.36 -8.62 -7.04
C GLY A 146 -7.53 -9.91 -7.86
N PRO A 147 -7.89 -11.05 -7.25
CA PRO A 147 -8.15 -12.30 -7.96
C PRO A 147 -9.24 -12.20 -9.04
N PHE A 148 -10.34 -11.48 -8.78
CA PHE A 148 -11.40 -11.28 -9.79
C PHE A 148 -10.92 -10.43 -10.97
N LEU A 149 -10.09 -9.42 -10.72
CA LEU A 149 -9.46 -8.64 -11.79
C LEU A 149 -8.47 -9.51 -12.57
N HIS A 150 -7.67 -10.32 -11.89
CA HIS A 150 -6.73 -11.23 -12.53
C HIS A 150 -7.45 -12.21 -13.47
N GLU A 151 -8.49 -12.91 -13.02
CA GLU A 151 -9.28 -13.83 -13.87
C GLU A 151 -9.91 -13.14 -15.10
N LYS A 152 -10.29 -11.87 -14.97
CA LYS A 152 -10.91 -11.11 -16.06
C LYS A 152 -9.90 -10.52 -17.03
N LEU A 153 -8.74 -10.10 -16.55
CA LEU A 153 -7.78 -9.28 -17.31
C LEU A 153 -6.55 -10.04 -17.78
N TYR A 154 -6.13 -11.08 -17.04
CA TYR A 154 -4.91 -11.82 -17.32
C TYR A 154 -5.09 -12.78 -18.51
N GLU A 155 -4.08 -12.87 -19.38
CA GLU A 155 -3.96 -13.79 -20.53
C GLU A 155 -5.05 -13.74 -21.62
N LYS A 156 -6.06 -12.88 -21.49
CA LYS A 156 -7.11 -12.69 -22.51
C LYS A 156 -6.70 -11.65 -23.55
N LYS A 157 -7.06 -11.87 -24.81
CA LYS A 157 -7.11 -10.79 -25.82
C LYS A 157 -8.21 -9.82 -25.42
N LEU A 158 -7.85 -8.76 -24.71
CA LEU A 158 -8.80 -7.75 -24.25
C LEU A 158 -9.33 -6.91 -25.42
N SER A 159 -10.65 -6.70 -25.43
CA SER A 159 -11.31 -5.86 -26.42
C SER A 159 -10.82 -4.40 -26.36
N ALA A 160 -10.92 -3.67 -27.47
CA ALA A 160 -10.60 -2.24 -27.49
C ALA A 160 -11.44 -1.45 -26.47
N ARG A 161 -12.70 -1.85 -26.26
CA ARG A 161 -13.59 -1.26 -25.26
C ARG A 161 -13.02 -1.43 -23.84
N THR A 162 -12.62 -2.65 -23.49
CA THR A 162 -12.03 -2.95 -22.17
C THR A 162 -10.76 -2.15 -21.92
N LYS A 163 -9.88 -2.02 -22.93
CA LYS A 163 -8.67 -1.19 -22.82
C LYS A 163 -9.00 0.28 -22.57
N LYS A 164 -9.98 0.82 -23.29
CA LYS A 164 -10.48 2.19 -23.07
C LYS A 164 -11.07 2.35 -21.66
N THR A 165 -11.83 1.37 -21.18
CA THR A 165 -12.39 1.38 -19.82
C THR A 165 -11.29 1.38 -18.76
N ILE A 166 -10.24 0.57 -18.93
CA ILE A 166 -9.09 0.54 -18.00
C ILE A 166 -8.36 1.87 -17.97
N LEU A 167 -8.06 2.45 -19.15
CA LEU A 167 -7.44 3.76 -19.26
C LEU A 167 -8.32 4.85 -18.64
N PHE A 168 -9.62 4.83 -18.94
CA PHE A 168 -10.59 5.75 -18.35
C PHE A 168 -10.62 5.62 -16.83
N SER A 169 -10.67 4.40 -16.28
CA SER A 169 -10.63 4.17 -14.83
C SER A 169 -9.38 4.78 -14.19
N ALA A 170 -8.21 4.58 -14.81
CA ALA A 170 -6.95 5.15 -14.33
C ALA A 170 -6.98 6.69 -14.35
N LEU A 171 -7.31 7.29 -15.49
CA LEU A 171 -7.31 8.73 -15.67
C LEU A 171 -8.39 9.42 -14.83
N PHE A 172 -9.59 8.86 -14.78
CA PHE A 172 -10.71 9.39 -14.01
C PHE A 172 -10.44 9.29 -12.51
N GLY A 173 -9.94 8.15 -12.02
CA GLY A 173 -9.53 8.01 -10.62
C GLY A 173 -8.45 9.02 -10.22
N CYS A 174 -7.38 9.14 -11.02
CA CYS A 174 -6.33 10.15 -10.79
C CYS A 174 -6.88 11.59 -10.85
N GLY A 175 -7.76 11.89 -11.81
CA GLY A 175 -8.39 13.20 -11.95
C GLY A 175 -9.24 13.57 -10.73
N LEU A 176 -10.03 12.63 -10.21
CA LEU A 176 -10.81 12.81 -8.98
C LEU A 176 -9.91 13.04 -7.76
N LEU A 177 -8.75 12.38 -7.67
CA LEU A 177 -7.78 12.62 -6.59
C LEU A 177 -7.15 14.02 -6.66
N ILE A 178 -6.81 14.47 -7.88
CA ILE A 178 -6.31 15.84 -8.11
C ILE A 178 -7.38 16.86 -7.71
N LEU A 179 -8.63 16.65 -8.13
CA LEU A 179 -9.76 17.49 -7.75
C LEU A 179 -9.96 17.50 -6.24
N LYS A 180 -9.93 16.33 -5.59
CA LYS A 180 -10.08 16.23 -4.14
C LYS A 180 -8.99 17.00 -3.40
N ARG A 181 -7.73 16.89 -3.85
CA ARG A 181 -6.64 17.69 -3.30
C ARG A 181 -6.91 19.19 -3.45
N TYR A 182 -7.33 19.63 -4.63
CA TYR A 182 -7.67 21.03 -4.86
C TYR A 182 -8.80 21.49 -3.93
N LEU A 183 -9.86 20.70 -3.76
CA LEU A 183 -10.97 21.04 -2.85
C LEU A 183 -10.56 21.04 -1.36
N GLN A 184 -9.49 20.34 -0.99
CA GLN A 184 -8.98 20.28 0.38
C GLN A 184 -8.02 21.43 0.69
N VAL A 185 -7.13 21.76 -0.24
CA VAL A 185 -6.00 22.69 0.00
C VAL A 185 -6.18 24.03 -0.71
N GLY A 186 -7.06 24.11 -1.71
CA GLY A 186 -7.29 25.31 -2.53
C GLY A 186 -6.22 25.57 -3.60
N VAL A 187 -5.09 24.86 -3.56
CA VAL A 187 -4.00 24.99 -4.53
C VAL A 187 -3.47 23.64 -4.99
N LEU A 188 -2.94 23.61 -6.23
CA LEU A 188 -2.27 22.43 -6.79
C LEU A 188 -0.75 22.47 -6.61
N SER A 189 -0.17 23.59 -6.22
CA SER A 189 1.25 23.74 -5.88
C SER A 189 1.44 23.79 -4.36
N GLY A 190 2.68 23.74 -3.90
CA GLY A 190 3.03 23.86 -2.48
C GLY A 190 3.34 22.53 -1.79
N GLU A 191 3.31 22.57 -0.46
CA GLU A 191 3.62 21.45 0.44
C GLU A 191 2.81 20.20 0.14
N TRP A 192 3.40 19.04 0.43
CA TRP A 192 2.70 17.77 0.30
C TRP A 192 1.74 17.60 1.47
N VAL A 193 0.45 17.58 1.16
CA VAL A 193 -0.62 17.34 2.13
C VAL A 193 -1.29 16.02 1.79
N THR A 194 -1.40 15.13 2.78
CA THR A 194 -2.14 13.87 2.67
C THR A 194 -3.60 14.14 2.28
N ILE A 195 -4.08 13.43 1.26
CA ILE A 195 -5.50 13.50 0.88
C ILE A 195 -6.32 12.82 1.98
N SER A 196 -7.33 13.51 2.51
CA SER A 196 -8.16 12.94 3.58
C SER A 196 -8.96 11.73 3.08
N GLY A 197 -8.87 10.62 3.83
CA GLY A 197 -9.51 9.34 3.47
C GLY A 197 -9.00 8.76 2.16
N ASP A 198 -7.73 8.97 1.81
CA ASP A 198 -7.11 8.55 0.55
C ASP A 198 -7.48 7.12 0.11
N TYR A 199 -7.10 6.10 0.86
CA TYR A 199 -7.36 4.69 0.51
C TYR A 199 -8.84 4.32 0.56
N GLU A 200 -9.64 5.12 1.25
CA GLU A 200 -11.07 4.94 1.45
C GLU A 200 -11.92 5.62 0.36
N ARG A 201 -11.31 6.21 -0.67
CA ARG A 201 -12.05 6.85 -1.78
C ARG A 201 -12.22 5.93 -2.96
N THR A 202 -13.41 5.97 -3.59
CA THR A 202 -13.64 5.29 -4.87
C THR A 202 -12.67 5.81 -5.94
N ALA A 203 -12.24 7.07 -5.86
CA ALA A 203 -11.22 7.64 -6.73
C ALA A 203 -9.90 6.86 -6.69
N THR A 204 -9.41 6.52 -5.49
CA THR A 204 -8.19 5.70 -5.30
C THR A 204 -8.41 4.28 -5.79
N LEU A 205 -9.58 3.71 -5.53
CA LEU A 205 -9.94 2.38 -6.02
C LEU A 205 -9.92 2.32 -7.56
N LEU A 206 -10.54 3.30 -8.24
CA LEU A 206 -10.57 3.38 -9.69
C LEU A 206 -9.17 3.59 -10.29
N ALA A 207 -8.35 4.44 -9.66
CA ALA A 207 -6.96 4.63 -10.06
C ALA A 207 -6.17 3.32 -9.92
N ALA A 208 -6.29 2.62 -8.78
CA ALA A 208 -5.60 1.38 -8.50
C ALA A 208 -6.00 0.26 -9.50
N ILE A 209 -7.30 0.06 -9.75
CA ILE A 209 -7.80 -0.91 -10.73
C ILE A 209 -7.30 -0.58 -12.14
N GLY A 210 -7.36 0.69 -12.53
CA GLY A 210 -6.92 1.16 -13.84
C GLY A 210 -5.42 0.95 -14.04
N LEU A 211 -4.60 1.36 -13.09
CA LEU A 211 -3.14 1.19 -13.12
C LEU A 211 -2.73 -0.30 -13.10
N PHE A 212 -3.41 -1.11 -12.28
CA PHE A 212 -3.21 -2.56 -12.27
C PHE A 212 -3.53 -3.19 -13.64
N GLY A 213 -4.67 -2.82 -14.22
CA GLY A 213 -5.05 -3.24 -15.57
C GLY A 213 -4.01 -2.83 -16.62
N LEU A 214 -3.50 -1.59 -16.54
CA LEU A 214 -2.45 -1.08 -17.42
C LEU A 214 -1.14 -1.89 -17.28
N ALA A 215 -0.76 -2.26 -16.07
CA ALA A 215 0.45 -3.01 -15.78
C ALA A 215 0.37 -4.47 -16.24
N ILE A 216 -0.83 -5.08 -16.24
CA ILE A 216 -1.02 -6.46 -16.69
C ILE A 216 -0.81 -6.63 -18.19
N PHE A 217 -0.97 -5.59 -19.02
CA PHE A 217 -0.81 -5.71 -20.48
C PHE A 217 0.66 -5.94 -20.86
N PRO A 218 1.11 -7.18 -21.16
CA PRO A 218 2.52 -7.40 -21.42
C PRO A 218 2.85 -6.78 -22.78
N LYS A 219 1.97 -6.98 -23.78
CA LYS A 219 2.23 -6.64 -25.19
C LYS A 219 2.26 -5.15 -25.51
N SER A 220 1.76 -4.26 -24.63
CA SER A 220 1.79 -2.81 -24.84
C SER A 220 2.95 -2.11 -24.12
N ILE A 221 3.65 -2.82 -23.22
CA ILE A 221 4.77 -2.25 -22.46
C ILE A 221 6.08 -2.66 -23.17
N PRO A 222 6.95 -1.71 -23.54
CA PRO A 222 8.27 -2.01 -24.10
C PRO A 222 9.07 -2.96 -23.21
N LEU A 223 9.85 -3.87 -23.81
CA LEU A 223 10.59 -4.90 -23.07
C LEU A 223 11.46 -4.30 -21.94
N ARG A 224 12.19 -3.21 -22.22
CA ARG A 224 13.04 -2.53 -21.24
C ARG A 224 12.23 -1.99 -20.05
N LEU A 225 11.07 -1.38 -20.31
CA LEU A 225 10.20 -0.87 -19.25
C LEU A 225 9.62 -2.03 -18.43
N ARG A 226 9.25 -3.14 -19.07
CA ARG A 226 8.78 -4.34 -18.35
C ARG A 226 9.88 -4.92 -17.44
N GLN A 227 11.12 -5.01 -17.94
CA GLN A 227 12.26 -5.48 -17.14
C GLN A 227 12.51 -4.55 -15.95
N LEU A 228 12.46 -3.24 -16.15
CA LEU A 228 12.59 -2.25 -15.07
C LEU A 228 11.48 -2.38 -14.03
N LEU A 229 10.22 -2.47 -14.47
CA LEU A 229 9.07 -2.64 -13.57
C LEU A 229 9.17 -3.95 -12.79
N SER A 230 9.58 -5.05 -13.43
CA SER A 230 9.83 -6.32 -12.76
C SER A 230 11.00 -6.24 -11.77
N PHE A 231 12.04 -5.49 -12.10
CA PHE A 231 13.19 -5.30 -11.23
C PHE A 231 12.81 -4.54 -9.95
N ILE A 232 12.02 -3.47 -10.09
CA ILE A 232 11.53 -2.67 -8.95
C ILE A 232 10.49 -3.45 -8.14
N SER A 233 9.54 -4.14 -8.80
CA SER A 233 8.44 -4.84 -8.10
C SER A 233 8.92 -6.00 -7.23
N GLN A 234 9.99 -6.69 -7.64
CA GLN A 234 10.61 -7.74 -6.82
C GLN A 234 11.27 -7.19 -5.55
N ARG A 235 11.53 -5.88 -5.50
CA ARG A 235 12.17 -5.17 -4.38
C ARG A 235 11.22 -4.29 -3.58
N THR A 236 9.92 -4.27 -3.90
CA THR A 236 8.96 -3.37 -3.25
C THR A 236 8.97 -3.49 -1.73
N MET A 237 9.07 -4.72 -1.18
CA MET A 237 9.14 -4.91 0.27
C MET A 237 10.41 -4.29 0.87
N ASN A 238 11.55 -4.48 0.21
CA ASN A 238 12.83 -3.91 0.66
C ASN A 238 12.80 -2.37 0.61
N ILE A 239 12.25 -1.81 -0.46
CA ILE A 239 12.07 -0.36 -0.60
C ILE A 239 11.14 0.15 0.52
N TYR A 240 10.02 -0.54 0.73
CA TYR A 240 9.00 -0.17 1.71
C TYR A 240 9.55 -0.12 3.14
N VAL A 241 10.42 -1.03 3.54
CA VAL A 241 10.96 -1.00 4.92
C VAL A 241 12.00 0.10 5.12
N VAL A 242 12.76 0.49 4.10
CA VAL A 242 13.85 1.51 4.24
C VAL A 242 13.41 2.93 3.86
N HIS A 243 12.39 3.11 3.01
CA HIS A 243 12.08 4.44 2.47
C HIS A 243 11.76 5.49 3.55
N MET A 244 11.17 5.11 4.68
CA MET A 244 10.88 6.05 5.75
C MET A 244 12.14 6.48 6.51
N PHE A 245 13.11 5.60 6.71
CA PHE A 245 14.41 5.99 7.25
C PHE A 245 15.05 7.08 6.38
N LEU A 246 14.99 6.90 5.06
CA LEU A 246 15.51 7.86 4.10
C LEU A 246 14.69 9.16 4.09
N ALA A 247 13.37 9.07 4.25
CA ALA A 247 12.51 10.24 4.35
C ALA A 247 12.82 11.05 5.61
N PHE A 248 13.00 10.40 6.76
CA PHE A 248 13.42 11.03 8.02
C PHE A 248 14.80 11.68 7.89
N TRP A 249 15.79 10.93 7.42
CA TRP A 249 17.14 11.45 7.20
C TRP A 249 17.16 12.65 6.27
N TYR A 250 16.40 12.59 5.17
CA TYR A 250 16.27 13.70 4.25
C TYR A 250 15.63 14.91 4.93
N SER A 251 14.50 14.75 5.63
CA SER A 251 13.81 15.87 6.27
C SER A 251 14.67 16.53 7.36
N TYR A 252 15.47 15.75 8.08
CA TYR A 252 16.45 16.27 9.04
C TYR A 252 17.60 17.04 8.35
N SER A 253 18.12 16.49 7.25
CA SER A 253 19.26 17.09 6.53
C SER A 253 18.87 18.30 5.67
N PHE A 254 17.61 18.38 5.26
CA PHE A 254 17.06 19.42 4.38
C PHE A 254 15.74 19.95 4.96
N PRO A 255 15.77 20.80 6.00
CA PRO A 255 14.58 21.24 6.71
C PRO A 255 13.63 22.13 5.89
N ASN A 256 14.13 22.79 4.83
CA ASN A 256 13.32 23.62 3.91
C ASN A 256 13.56 23.21 2.45
N PRO A 257 13.16 22.00 2.04
CA PRO A 257 13.42 21.53 0.70
C PRO A 257 12.50 22.25 -0.30
N PRO A 258 12.93 22.44 -1.56
CA PRO A 258 12.07 23.01 -2.59
C PRO A 258 10.77 22.21 -2.74
N ALA A 259 9.64 22.91 -2.83
CA ALA A 259 8.32 22.30 -2.98
C ALA A 259 7.88 22.26 -4.44
N GLY A 260 6.99 21.32 -4.77
CA GLY A 260 6.37 21.22 -6.09
C GLY A 260 6.33 19.80 -6.64
N ALA A 261 5.35 19.53 -7.50
CA ALA A 261 5.05 18.16 -7.97
C ALA A 261 6.25 17.46 -8.61
N LEU A 262 7.03 18.18 -9.46
CA LEU A 262 8.22 17.63 -10.08
C LEU A 262 9.33 17.35 -9.05
N VAL A 263 9.53 18.26 -8.08
CA VAL A 263 10.54 18.07 -7.03
C VAL A 263 10.18 16.89 -6.15
N HIS A 264 8.91 16.74 -5.75
CA HIS A 264 8.44 15.59 -4.98
C HIS A 264 8.57 14.28 -5.78
N LEU A 265 8.32 14.29 -7.09
CA LEU A 265 8.53 13.14 -7.96
C LEU A 265 10.01 12.75 -8.00
N LEU A 266 10.91 13.70 -8.26
CA LEU A 266 12.35 13.46 -8.29
C LEU A 266 12.86 12.97 -6.94
N ARG A 267 12.43 13.58 -5.83
CA ARG A 267 12.76 13.13 -4.47
C ARG A 267 12.31 11.70 -4.23
N SER A 268 11.10 11.34 -4.64
CA SER A 268 10.57 9.96 -4.51
C SER A 268 11.39 8.96 -5.33
N LEU A 269 11.81 9.34 -6.54
CA LEU A 269 12.68 8.52 -7.38
C LEU A 269 14.08 8.36 -6.78
N ILE A 270 14.64 9.40 -6.18
CA ILE A 270 15.94 9.32 -5.48
C ILE A 270 15.84 8.39 -4.28
N ILE A 271 14.82 8.55 -3.43
CA ILE A 271 14.58 7.67 -2.28
C ILE A 271 14.42 6.21 -2.75
N LEU A 272 13.67 5.97 -3.83
CA LEU A 272 13.52 4.64 -4.44
C LEU A 272 14.87 4.03 -4.81
N VAL A 273 15.73 4.78 -5.52
CA VAL A 273 17.04 4.29 -5.97
C VAL A 273 17.95 4.01 -4.77
N ILE A 274 18.04 4.93 -3.81
CA ILE A 274 18.87 4.75 -2.61
C ILE A 274 18.36 3.55 -1.79
N ALA A 275 17.04 3.39 -1.63
CA ALA A 275 16.48 2.25 -0.90
C ALA A 275 16.86 0.91 -1.56
N ILE A 276 16.86 0.84 -2.90
CA ILE A 276 17.34 -0.34 -3.62
C ILE A 276 18.83 -0.57 -3.34
N VAL A 277 19.67 0.46 -3.47
CA VAL A 277 21.12 0.35 -3.25
C VAL A 277 21.46 -0.11 -1.83
N ILE A 278 20.78 0.41 -0.81
CA ILE A 278 20.99 0.04 0.59
C ILE A 278 20.56 -1.40 0.86
N THR A 279 19.45 -1.84 0.27
CA THR A 279 18.86 -3.14 0.60
C THR A 279 19.39 -4.29 -0.23
N GLU A 280 19.95 -4.03 -1.41
CA GLU A 280 20.48 -5.06 -2.30
C GLU A 280 21.59 -5.90 -1.65
N PRO A 281 22.59 -5.34 -0.92
CA PRO A 281 23.60 -6.13 -0.23
C PRO A 281 23.02 -7.15 0.76
N PHE A 282 21.94 -6.80 1.48
CA PHE A 282 21.29 -7.71 2.44
C PHE A 282 20.68 -8.93 1.77
N THR A 283 20.39 -8.87 0.46
CA THR A 283 19.88 -10.03 -0.31
C THR A 283 20.92 -11.14 -0.48
N TYR A 284 22.22 -10.82 -0.33
CA TYR A 284 23.32 -11.77 -0.51
C TYR A 284 23.76 -12.45 0.79
N ILE A 285 23.40 -11.90 1.96
CA ILE A 285 23.80 -12.44 3.27
C ILE A 285 22.71 -13.41 3.75
N PRO A 286 22.95 -14.74 3.81
CA PRO A 286 21.88 -15.72 4.02
C PRO A 286 21.08 -15.53 5.32
N GLY A 287 21.75 -15.24 6.44
CA GLY A 287 21.10 -15.04 7.74
C GLY A 287 20.23 -13.78 7.77
N LEU A 288 20.79 -12.63 7.39
CA LEU A 288 20.05 -11.36 7.32
C LEU A 288 18.89 -11.43 6.32
N ARG A 289 19.10 -12.07 5.18
CA ARG A 289 18.07 -12.26 4.17
C ARG A 289 16.84 -12.98 4.71
N ILE A 290 17.06 -14.06 5.47
CA ILE A 290 15.98 -14.83 6.08
C ILE A 290 15.28 -13.99 7.14
N VAL A 291 16.01 -13.37 8.07
CA VAL A 291 15.42 -12.62 9.18
C VAL A 291 14.67 -11.38 8.70
N LEU A 292 15.20 -10.66 7.71
CA LEU A 292 14.63 -9.41 7.21
C LEU A 292 13.56 -9.60 6.13
N GLY A 293 13.23 -10.83 5.76
CA GLY A 293 12.23 -11.08 4.73
C GLY A 293 12.65 -10.67 3.31
N VAL A 294 13.94 -10.42 3.12
CA VAL A 294 14.50 -9.95 1.86
C VAL A 294 14.62 -11.13 0.90
N LYS A 295 14.19 -10.98 -0.36
CA LYS A 295 14.29 -12.08 -1.34
C LYS A 295 15.51 -11.90 -2.25
N PRO A 296 16.26 -12.97 -2.54
CA PRO A 296 17.29 -12.90 -3.56
C PRO A 296 16.60 -12.74 -4.91
N VAL A 297 17.12 -11.84 -5.75
CA VAL A 297 16.66 -11.75 -7.13
C VAL A 297 17.34 -12.87 -7.91
N HIS A 298 16.63 -13.98 -8.09
CA HIS A 298 17.05 -14.99 -9.05
C HIS A 298 16.98 -14.38 -10.45
N ARG A 299 18.09 -14.49 -11.21
CA ARG A 299 18.14 -14.09 -12.63
C ARG A 299 16.93 -14.69 -13.35
N ILE A 300 16.18 -13.85 -14.05
CA ILE A 300 15.14 -14.28 -14.96
C ILE A 300 15.79 -15.22 -15.98
N ASN A 301 15.50 -16.53 -15.89
CA ASN A 301 15.87 -17.47 -16.94
C ASN A 301 15.13 -17.06 -18.21
N HIS A 302 15.88 -16.60 -19.21
CA HIS A 302 15.39 -16.14 -20.52
C HIS A 302 14.81 -17.27 -21.42
N ASN A 303 14.49 -18.45 -20.88
CA ASN A 303 14.16 -19.63 -21.69
C ASN A 303 12.65 -19.87 -21.92
N LEU A 304 11.74 -19.01 -21.47
CA LEU A 304 10.29 -19.22 -21.64
C LEU A 304 9.74 -18.88 -23.06
N HIS A 305 10.58 -18.78 -24.08
CA HIS A 305 10.15 -18.53 -25.47
C HIS A 305 10.77 -19.47 -26.51
N ARG A 306 11.36 -20.62 -26.12
CA ARG A 306 11.83 -21.62 -27.10
C ARG A 306 10.96 -22.87 -27.26
N ASP A 307 10.04 -23.15 -26.34
CA ASP A 307 9.22 -24.37 -26.40
C ASP A 307 7.76 -24.07 -26.76
N SER A 308 7.55 -23.52 -27.96
CA SER A 308 6.29 -23.67 -28.71
C SER A 308 6.57 -23.36 -30.19
N LYS A 309 7.22 -24.31 -30.87
CA LYS A 309 7.07 -24.46 -32.32
C LYS A 309 6.12 -25.63 -32.56
#